data_AF-A0A915YEI0-F1
#
_entry.id   AF-A0A915YEI0-F1
#
_cell.length_a   1.000
_cell.length_b   1.000
_cell.length_c   1.000
_cell.angle_alpha   90.00
_cell.angle_beta   90.00
_cell.angle_gamma   90.00
#
_symmetry.space_group_name_H-M   'P 1'
#
loop_
_entity.id
_entity.type
_entity.pdbx_description
1 polymer ?
#
loop_
_entity_poly.entity_id
_entity_poly.type
_entity_poly.pdbx_seq_one_letter_code
_entity_poly.pdbx_strand_id
1 'polypeptide(L)'
;MNREIQHLYAELSTKDKDELWKDYAQSPKMLRYLQLLESAQLFNTPKAIQFIYEEDYTAVEDQILTNRFYKLRKVLRIKLLNKLKNVLRSHTEEEIELKFLQLLFFKNEHAYVLDKAQKLEKKYWEANLFELLPDLLHLIISTLHFHKSRNVDEIAEYIEKLDLANELQYTLYKFKNSINSFRLHVLGVYNLSEISEHYNTTIAKMKRKSNDWKQFTRFRLIYHYASFSIGSKLQNVVHKSGNALTRHLNQLEKILAEHPEMPIMDYITNHRLYYLNSILLNKAVYWYQKGKTKKSYQCILDYETLRAEVPEIALPESGPDFDNILLCCWAAKEYKTMLAYTQKLKEFQISNVALKTQIPYFVYQLLAYTGLYPKEKHPNPSQLTLVAEKFLETAAESFDWVYGVLGTFTMLYGDYKRSRKLLEHPPLITEYQQAEYNIPTIELLDAIEANNYEAIITLTRKIRLFKKKNTDRDILTHLEELEMLTKLFL
;
A
#
# COMPACT_ATOMS: atom_id res chain seq x y z
N MET A 1 41.25 -8.99 1.32
CA MET A 1 41.04 -8.89 -0.15
C MET A 1 41.10 -10.18 -1.00
N ASN A 2 42.19 -10.95 -1.21
CA ASN A 2 42.11 -12.16 -2.10
C ASN A 2 41.11 -13.21 -1.58
N ARG A 3 41.17 -13.47 -0.26
CA ARG A 3 40.20 -14.31 0.47
C ARG A 3 38.77 -13.77 0.38
N GLU A 4 38.60 -12.46 0.43
CA GLU A 4 37.29 -11.80 0.28
C GLU A 4 36.69 -12.08 -1.10
N ILE A 5 37.46 -11.90 -2.19
CA ILE A 5 36.99 -12.16 -3.56
C ILE A 5 36.66 -13.64 -3.77
N GLN A 6 37.46 -14.57 -3.23
CA GLN A 6 37.16 -16.01 -3.22
C GLN A 6 35.78 -16.29 -2.63
N HIS A 7 35.49 -15.69 -1.49
CA HIS A 7 34.19 -15.87 -0.84
C HIS A 7 33.06 -15.20 -1.61
N LEU A 8 33.24 -13.96 -2.10
CA LEU A 8 32.23 -13.26 -2.90
C LEU A 8 31.88 -14.05 -4.18
N TYR A 9 32.87 -14.67 -4.82
CA TYR A 9 32.67 -15.51 -5.99
C TYR A 9 31.96 -16.82 -5.64
N ALA A 10 32.25 -17.43 -4.49
CA ALA A 10 31.63 -18.67 -4.05
C ALA A 10 30.11 -18.54 -3.84
N GLU A 11 29.65 -17.40 -3.30
CA GLU A 11 28.23 -17.09 -3.05
C GLU A 11 27.39 -16.86 -4.32
N LEU A 12 28.03 -16.72 -5.49
CA LEU A 12 27.28 -16.54 -6.75
C LEU A 12 26.58 -17.83 -7.17
N SER A 13 25.36 -17.69 -7.70
CA SER A 13 24.66 -18.78 -8.39
C SER A 13 25.43 -19.21 -9.63
N THR A 14 25.18 -20.45 -10.12
CA THR A 14 25.78 -20.93 -11.37
C THR A 14 25.52 -19.97 -12.53
N LYS A 15 24.29 -19.44 -12.61
CA LYS A 15 23.90 -18.45 -13.63
C LYS A 15 24.70 -17.16 -13.54
N ASP A 16 24.93 -16.64 -12.34
CA ASP A 16 25.68 -15.39 -12.13
C ASP A 16 27.17 -15.57 -12.42
N LYS A 17 27.72 -16.77 -12.16
CA LYS A 17 29.09 -17.15 -12.55
C LYS A 17 29.22 -17.19 -14.07
N ASP A 18 28.32 -17.87 -14.77
CA ASP A 18 28.32 -17.94 -16.24
C ASP A 18 28.24 -16.55 -16.89
N GLU A 19 27.45 -15.64 -16.32
CA GLU A 19 27.36 -14.26 -16.78
C GLU A 19 28.64 -13.47 -16.50
N LEU A 20 29.27 -13.68 -15.34
CA LEU A 20 30.56 -13.05 -15.01
C LEU A 20 31.67 -13.49 -15.97
N TRP A 21 31.68 -14.77 -16.36
CA TRP A 21 32.58 -15.30 -17.38
C TRP A 21 32.36 -14.64 -18.74
N LYS A 22 31.10 -14.42 -19.15
CA LYS A 22 30.76 -13.70 -20.38
C LYS A 22 31.17 -12.22 -20.34
N ASP A 23 30.92 -11.53 -19.23
CA ASP A 23 31.26 -10.12 -19.03
C ASP A 23 32.77 -9.86 -19.20
N TYR A 24 33.61 -10.84 -18.88
CA TYR A 24 35.06 -10.74 -18.96
C TYR A 24 35.69 -11.56 -20.10
N ALA A 25 34.90 -12.01 -21.08
CA ALA A 25 35.40 -12.80 -22.21
C ALA A 25 36.58 -12.16 -22.96
N GLN A 26 36.64 -10.81 -22.98
CA GLN A 26 37.71 -10.03 -23.62
C GLN A 26 38.87 -9.66 -22.68
N SER A 27 38.89 -10.17 -21.44
CA SER A 27 39.93 -9.86 -20.45
C SER A 27 40.67 -11.14 -20.00
N PRO A 28 41.72 -11.57 -20.72
CA PRO A 28 42.42 -12.83 -20.45
C PRO A 28 42.94 -12.94 -19.00
N LYS A 29 43.46 -11.84 -18.45
CA LYS A 29 43.96 -11.81 -17.06
C LYS A 29 42.83 -11.93 -16.03
N MET A 30 41.64 -11.37 -16.31
CA MET A 30 40.48 -11.55 -15.44
C MET A 30 39.94 -12.98 -15.52
N LEU A 31 39.91 -13.59 -16.70
CA LEU A 31 39.51 -14.99 -16.87
C LEU A 31 40.44 -15.95 -16.12
N ARG A 32 41.76 -15.76 -16.20
CA ARG A 32 42.72 -16.51 -15.37
C ARG A 32 42.46 -16.27 -13.88
N TYR A 33 42.04 -15.07 -13.49
CA TYR A 33 41.67 -14.80 -12.11
C TYR A 33 40.40 -15.57 -11.70
N LEU A 34 39.38 -15.63 -12.55
CA LEU A 34 38.17 -16.43 -12.30
C LEU A 34 38.47 -17.94 -12.22
N GLN A 35 39.32 -18.47 -13.10
CA GLN A 35 39.81 -19.85 -13.06
C GLN A 35 40.48 -20.17 -11.72
N LEU A 36 41.33 -19.26 -11.26
CA LEU A 36 41.99 -19.40 -9.97
C LEU A 36 40.96 -19.44 -8.82
N LEU A 37 39.90 -18.64 -8.89
CA LEU A 37 38.81 -18.66 -7.91
C LEU A 37 37.97 -19.95 -7.98
N GLU A 38 37.80 -20.58 -9.15
CA GLU A 38 37.09 -21.86 -9.28
C GLU A 38 37.83 -23.06 -8.70
N SER A 39 39.16 -23.01 -8.65
CA SER A 39 40.01 -24.08 -8.12
C SER A 39 39.83 -24.39 -6.62
N ALA A 40 38.91 -23.68 -5.93
CA ALA A 40 38.51 -23.82 -4.52
C ALA A 40 39.63 -23.68 -3.47
N GLN A 41 40.88 -23.48 -3.88
CA GLN A 41 42.03 -23.37 -2.98
C GLN A 41 42.34 -21.91 -2.66
N LEU A 42 42.44 -21.58 -1.38
CA LEU A 42 42.89 -20.26 -0.94
C LEU A 42 44.31 -20.00 -1.46
N PHE A 43 44.49 -18.91 -2.21
CA PHE A 43 45.77 -18.50 -2.76
C PHE A 43 46.27 -17.20 -2.12
N ASN A 44 47.58 -17.10 -1.97
CA ASN A 44 48.24 -15.86 -1.56
C ASN A 44 48.54 -14.97 -2.78
N THR A 45 48.84 -13.69 -2.55
CA THR A 45 49.10 -12.70 -3.62
C THR A 45 50.22 -13.15 -4.57
N PRO A 46 51.38 -13.65 -4.11
CA PRO A 46 52.44 -14.10 -5.02
C PRO A 46 52.01 -15.24 -5.95
N LYS A 47 51.30 -16.26 -5.44
CA LYS A 47 50.77 -17.36 -6.26
C LYS A 47 49.73 -16.88 -7.28
N ALA A 48 48.89 -15.92 -6.91
CA ALA A 48 47.91 -15.35 -7.83
C ALA A 48 48.58 -14.56 -8.96
N ILE A 49 49.60 -13.76 -8.63
CA ILE A 49 50.35 -13.00 -9.63
C ILE A 49 51.04 -13.98 -10.58
N GLN A 50 51.70 -15.02 -10.05
CA GLN A 50 52.36 -16.08 -10.84
C GLN A 50 51.41 -16.78 -11.81
N PHE A 51 50.20 -17.13 -11.37
CA PHE A 51 49.21 -17.80 -12.22
C PHE A 51 48.58 -16.88 -13.28
N ILE A 52 48.23 -15.65 -12.90
CA ILE A 52 47.52 -14.69 -13.77
C ILE A 52 48.47 -14.07 -14.80
N TYR A 53 49.71 -13.77 -14.40
CA TYR A 53 50.70 -13.05 -15.19
C TYR A 53 51.88 -13.93 -15.61
N GLU A 54 51.74 -15.25 -15.62
CA GLU A 54 52.78 -16.23 -15.97
C GLU A 54 53.61 -15.85 -17.21
N GLU A 55 52.93 -15.40 -18.27
CA GLU A 55 53.53 -14.99 -19.55
C GLU A 55 54.29 -13.66 -19.48
N ASP A 56 54.00 -12.82 -18.47
CA ASP A 56 54.59 -11.49 -18.29
C ASP A 56 55.76 -11.49 -17.29
N TYR A 57 55.99 -12.60 -16.57
CA TYR A 57 56.98 -12.70 -15.49
C TYR A 57 58.43 -12.52 -15.96
N THR A 58 58.72 -12.83 -17.22
CA THR A 58 60.06 -12.70 -17.80
C THR A 58 60.33 -11.32 -18.39
N ALA A 59 59.28 -10.51 -18.60
CA ALA A 59 59.34 -9.26 -19.35
C ALA A 59 58.97 -8.01 -18.53
N VAL A 60 58.38 -8.17 -17.34
CA VAL A 60 57.85 -7.07 -16.53
C VAL A 60 58.29 -7.23 -15.08
N GLU A 61 58.74 -6.13 -14.46
CA GLU A 61 59.14 -6.11 -13.05
C GLU A 61 58.00 -6.53 -12.10
N ASP A 62 58.35 -7.30 -11.08
CA ASP A 62 57.43 -7.83 -10.05
C ASP A 62 56.56 -6.75 -9.38
N GLN A 63 57.13 -5.56 -9.15
CA GLN A 63 56.41 -4.45 -8.54
C GLN A 63 55.29 -3.92 -9.44
N ILE A 64 55.50 -3.93 -10.77
CA ILE A 64 54.50 -3.52 -11.75
C ILE A 64 53.39 -4.58 -11.84
N LEU A 65 53.74 -5.87 -11.84
CA LEU A 65 52.77 -6.97 -11.83
C LEU A 65 51.91 -6.97 -10.56
N THR A 66 52.51 -6.68 -9.42
CA THR A 66 51.80 -6.52 -8.13
C THR A 66 50.78 -5.40 -8.18
N ASN A 67 51.15 -4.23 -8.70
CA ASN A 67 50.24 -3.08 -8.86
C ASN A 67 49.11 -3.36 -9.86
N ARG A 68 49.41 -4.06 -10.97
CA ARG A 68 48.40 -4.50 -11.95
C ARG A 68 47.41 -5.48 -11.33
N PHE A 69 47.91 -6.44 -10.55
CA PHE A 69 47.07 -7.38 -9.81
C PHE A 69 46.16 -6.66 -8.82
N TYR A 70 46.63 -5.67 -8.08
CA TYR A 70 45.78 -4.89 -7.17
C TYR A 70 44.65 -4.14 -7.87
N LYS A 71 44.90 -3.60 -9.08
CA LYS A 71 43.85 -2.98 -9.90
C LYS A 71 42.83 -4.02 -10.38
N LEU A 72 43.29 -5.15 -10.91
CA LEU A 72 42.45 -6.27 -11.36
C LEU A 72 41.55 -6.78 -10.21
N ARG A 73 42.16 -6.94 -9.04
CA ARG A 73 41.51 -7.32 -7.79
C ARG A 73 40.41 -6.36 -7.37
N LYS A 74 40.65 -5.05 -7.47
CA LYS A 74 39.67 -4.02 -7.15
C LYS A 74 38.49 -4.03 -8.13
N VAL A 75 38.75 -4.19 -9.42
CA VAL A 75 37.70 -4.27 -10.47
C VAL A 75 36.80 -5.47 -10.25
N LEU A 76 37.39 -6.66 -10.06
CA LEU A 76 36.62 -7.88 -9.84
C LEU A 76 35.78 -7.79 -8.56
N ARG A 77 36.38 -7.30 -7.47
CA ARG A 77 35.67 -7.08 -6.21
C ARG A 77 34.42 -6.24 -6.40
N ILE A 78 34.52 -5.07 -7.04
CA ILE A 78 33.37 -4.18 -7.27
C ILE A 78 32.27 -4.90 -8.08
N LYS A 79 32.66 -5.63 -9.13
CA LYS A 79 31.71 -6.36 -9.98
C LYS A 79 31.00 -7.49 -9.23
N LEU A 80 31.72 -8.27 -8.41
CA LEU A 80 31.14 -9.33 -7.58
C LEU A 80 30.17 -8.78 -6.54
N LEU A 81 30.54 -7.66 -5.91
CA LEU A 81 29.67 -6.97 -4.97
C LEU A 81 28.38 -6.50 -5.63
N ASN A 82 28.45 -5.91 -6.83
CA ASN A 82 27.27 -5.50 -7.57
C ASN A 82 26.37 -6.68 -7.98
N LYS A 83 26.94 -7.85 -8.29
CA LYS A 83 26.14 -9.06 -8.58
C LYS A 83 25.44 -9.61 -7.33
N LEU A 84 26.07 -9.56 -6.15
CA LEU A 84 25.41 -9.95 -4.90
C LEU A 84 24.31 -8.95 -4.49
N LYS A 85 24.45 -7.65 -4.80
CA LYS A 85 23.37 -6.67 -4.66
C LYS A 85 22.12 -7.04 -5.47
N ASN A 86 22.27 -7.73 -6.62
CA ASN A 86 21.14 -8.14 -7.48
C ASN A 86 20.33 -9.34 -6.94
N VAL A 87 20.83 -10.09 -5.95
CA VAL A 87 20.09 -11.19 -5.30
C VAL A 87 19.05 -10.64 -4.28
N LEU A 88 19.20 -9.38 -3.87
CA LEU A 88 18.41 -8.71 -2.84
C LEU A 88 17.34 -7.76 -3.39
N ARG A 89 16.71 -8.07 -4.54
CA ARG A 89 15.75 -7.17 -5.24
C ARG A 89 14.60 -6.62 -4.39
N SER A 90 14.27 -7.26 -3.27
CA SER A 90 13.23 -6.82 -2.33
C SER A 90 13.72 -5.90 -1.20
N HIS A 91 15.01 -5.53 -1.18
CA HIS A 91 15.63 -4.75 -0.11
C HIS A 91 15.87 -3.30 -0.56
N THR A 92 15.83 -2.39 0.41
CA THR A 92 16.23 -0.98 0.25
C THR A 92 17.74 -0.84 0.04
N GLU A 93 18.20 0.30 -0.50
CA GLU A 93 19.64 0.54 -0.70
C GLU A 93 20.42 0.45 0.63
N GLU A 94 19.82 0.92 1.71
CA GLU A 94 20.31 0.91 3.08
C GLU A 94 20.41 -0.50 3.65
N GLU A 95 19.41 -1.37 3.43
CA GLU A 95 19.49 -2.78 3.82
C GLU A 95 20.58 -3.52 3.04
N ILE A 96 20.69 -3.24 1.74
CA ILE A 96 21.73 -3.82 0.87
C ILE A 96 23.12 -3.42 1.39
N GLU A 97 23.31 -2.13 1.73
CA GLU A 97 24.58 -1.64 2.22
C GLU A 97 24.90 -2.19 3.62
N LEU A 98 23.92 -2.32 4.52
CA LEU A 98 24.11 -2.95 5.83
C LEU A 98 24.55 -4.40 5.70
N LYS A 99 23.85 -5.19 4.86
CA LYS A 99 24.24 -6.59 4.58
C LYS A 99 25.64 -6.68 3.98
N PHE A 100 26.00 -5.73 3.13
CA PHE A 100 27.34 -5.64 2.58
C PHE A 100 28.41 -5.39 3.67
N LEU A 101 28.16 -4.49 4.61
CA LEU A 101 29.08 -4.25 5.74
C LEU A 101 29.19 -5.47 6.68
N GLN A 102 28.08 -6.17 6.94
CA GLN A 102 28.10 -7.43 7.72
C GLN A 102 28.98 -8.48 7.05
N LEU A 103 28.90 -8.61 5.72
CA LEU A 103 29.78 -9.52 4.98
C LEU A 103 31.25 -9.12 5.12
N LEU A 104 31.59 -7.83 4.98
CA LEU A 104 32.96 -7.35 5.15
C LEU A 104 33.49 -7.58 6.57
N PHE A 105 32.63 -7.47 7.58
CA PHE A 105 32.96 -7.77 8.96
C PHE A 105 33.39 -9.24 9.13
N PHE A 106 32.64 -10.20 8.57
CA PHE A 106 33.04 -11.61 8.56
C PHE A 106 34.33 -11.89 7.78
N LYS A 107 34.80 -10.95 6.97
CA LYS A 107 36.09 -11.03 6.26
C LYS A 107 37.23 -10.29 6.98
N ASN A 108 37.00 -9.85 8.22
CA ASN A 108 37.96 -9.13 9.07
C ASN A 108 38.38 -7.74 8.55
N GLU A 109 37.59 -7.12 7.65
CA GLU A 109 37.87 -5.78 7.12
C GLU A 109 37.37 -4.68 8.08
N HIS A 110 37.68 -4.81 9.37
CA HIS A 110 37.03 -4.08 10.47
C HIS A 110 37.23 -2.55 10.41
N ALA A 111 38.41 -2.06 10.01
CA ALA A 111 38.67 -0.62 9.92
C ALA A 111 37.76 0.07 8.89
N TYR A 112 37.54 -0.57 7.74
CA TYR A 112 36.65 -0.06 6.70
C TYR A 112 35.18 -0.14 7.12
N VAL A 113 34.80 -1.26 7.74
CA VAL A 113 33.43 -1.45 8.28
C VAL A 113 33.11 -0.36 9.28
N LEU A 114 34.01 -0.06 10.21
CA LEU A 114 33.79 0.96 11.24
C LEU A 114 33.55 2.35 10.64
N ASP A 115 34.45 2.83 9.76
CA ASP A 115 34.31 4.15 9.11
C ASP A 115 33.00 4.29 8.34
N LYS A 116 32.60 3.23 7.61
CA LYS A 116 31.37 3.24 6.82
C LYS A 116 30.12 3.11 7.68
N ALA A 117 30.14 2.24 8.69
CA ALA A 117 29.00 2.03 9.56
C ALA A 117 28.66 3.28 10.39
N GLN A 118 29.67 4.00 10.90
CA GLN A 118 29.45 5.26 11.64
C GLN A 118 28.83 6.37 10.76
N LYS A 119 29.17 6.41 9.45
CA LYS A 119 28.54 7.34 8.51
C LYS A 119 27.08 6.97 8.23
N LEU A 120 26.80 5.67 8.08
CA LEU A 120 25.42 5.17 7.91
C LEU A 120 24.58 5.41 9.16
N GLU A 121 25.16 5.26 10.35
CA GLU A 121 24.47 5.48 11.62
C GLU A 121 23.83 6.87 11.67
N LYS A 122 24.61 7.90 11.34
CA LYS A 122 24.13 9.28 11.30
C LYS A 122 22.97 9.46 10.30
N LYS A 123 23.11 8.89 9.10
CA LYS A 123 22.05 8.90 8.08
C LYS A 123 20.79 8.21 8.58
N TYR A 124 20.91 7.07 9.28
CA TYR A 124 19.77 6.28 9.73
C TYR A 124 19.03 6.96 10.89
N TRP A 125 19.76 7.63 11.78
CA TRP A 125 19.16 8.49 12.81
C TRP A 125 18.40 9.67 12.20
N GLU A 126 19.02 10.39 11.26
CA GLU A 126 18.39 11.54 10.58
C GLU A 126 17.12 11.12 9.80
N ALA A 127 17.15 9.96 9.14
CA ALA A 127 16.02 9.43 8.39
C ALA A 127 15.02 8.63 9.24
N ASN A 128 15.24 8.48 10.56
CA ASN A 128 14.41 7.69 11.47
C ASN A 128 14.21 6.22 11.03
N LEU A 129 15.27 5.55 10.55
CA LEU A 129 15.25 4.16 10.08
C LEU A 129 15.39 3.15 11.23
N PHE A 130 14.41 3.16 12.14
CA PHE A 130 14.43 2.36 13.37
C PHE A 130 14.51 0.85 13.15
N GLU A 131 14.08 0.35 11.98
CA GLU A 131 14.20 -1.06 11.64
C GLU A 131 15.65 -1.52 11.43
N LEU A 132 16.54 -0.62 10.99
CA LEU A 132 17.92 -0.96 10.62
C LEU A 132 18.96 -0.55 11.67
N LEU A 133 18.62 0.40 12.53
CA LEU A 133 19.53 0.92 13.56
C LEU A 133 20.07 -0.17 14.50
N PRO A 134 19.26 -1.10 15.05
CA PRO A 134 19.78 -2.13 15.95
C PRO A 134 20.90 -2.97 15.34
N ASP A 135 20.68 -3.48 14.12
CA ASP A 135 21.65 -4.33 13.42
C ASP A 135 22.93 -3.56 13.06
N LEU A 136 22.79 -2.28 12.66
CA LEU A 136 23.93 -1.42 12.36
C LEU A 136 24.75 -1.10 13.60
N LEU A 137 24.10 -0.77 14.72
CA LEU A 137 24.77 -0.45 15.98
C LEU A 137 25.46 -1.69 16.56
N HIS A 138 24.82 -2.85 16.50
CA HIS A 138 25.44 -4.13 16.87
C HIS A 138 26.69 -4.42 16.02
N LEU A 139 26.64 -4.13 14.72
CA LEU A 139 27.79 -4.26 13.83
C LEU A 139 28.93 -3.31 14.23
N ILE A 140 28.63 -2.05 14.58
CA ILE A 140 29.63 -1.08 15.05
C ILE A 140 30.29 -1.57 16.35
N ILE A 141 29.49 -1.96 17.35
CA ILE A 141 29.97 -2.48 18.64
C ILE A 141 30.90 -3.68 18.41
N SER A 142 30.44 -4.64 17.62
CA SER A 142 31.24 -5.83 17.28
C SER A 142 32.54 -5.43 16.60
N THR A 143 32.49 -4.51 15.63
CA THR A 143 33.68 -4.03 14.91
C THR A 143 34.66 -3.30 15.83
N LEU A 144 34.17 -2.51 16.79
CA LEU A 144 34.99 -1.86 17.80
C LEU A 144 35.69 -2.88 18.70
N HIS A 145 34.99 -3.93 19.14
CA HIS A 145 35.62 -5.01 19.91
C HIS A 145 36.76 -5.71 19.14
N PHE A 146 36.63 -5.91 17.83
CA PHE A 146 37.70 -6.55 17.03
C PHE A 146 38.82 -5.61 16.60
N HIS A 147 38.52 -4.33 16.31
CA HIS A 147 39.49 -3.39 15.75
C HIS A 147 40.14 -2.48 16.81
N LYS A 148 39.39 -2.11 17.84
CA LYS A 148 39.75 -1.12 18.88
C LYS A 148 39.30 -1.59 20.26
N SER A 149 39.63 -2.84 20.62
CA SER A 149 39.16 -3.51 21.85
C SER A 149 39.40 -2.75 23.16
N ARG A 150 40.37 -1.83 23.19
CA ARG A 150 40.70 -1.01 24.36
C ARG A 150 39.86 0.27 24.47
N ASN A 151 39.06 0.62 23.46
CA ASN A 151 38.22 1.81 23.48
C ASN A 151 36.88 1.53 24.16
N VAL A 152 36.93 1.22 25.46
CA VAL A 152 35.77 0.79 26.26
C VAL A 152 34.71 1.88 26.31
N ASP A 153 35.10 3.16 26.38
CA ASP A 153 34.17 4.29 26.46
C ASP A 153 33.34 4.44 25.18
N GLU A 154 33.97 4.36 24.00
CA GLU A 154 33.25 4.40 22.71
C GLU A 154 32.30 3.20 22.57
N ILE A 155 32.74 2.01 23.01
CA ILE A 155 31.90 0.81 22.99
C ILE A 155 30.67 0.99 23.90
N ALA A 156 30.85 1.52 25.11
CA ALA A 156 29.76 1.78 26.05
C ALA A 156 28.74 2.80 25.48
N GLU A 157 29.21 3.88 24.85
CA GLU A 157 28.35 4.86 24.18
C GLU A 157 27.46 4.19 23.10
N TYR A 158 28.05 3.30 22.31
CA TYR A 158 27.31 2.57 21.28
C TYR A 158 26.31 1.55 21.85
N ILE A 159 26.60 0.96 23.02
CA ILE A 159 25.64 0.10 23.73
C ILE A 159 24.41 0.89 24.17
N GLU A 160 24.60 2.09 24.75
CA GLU A 160 23.47 2.95 25.14
C GLU A 160 22.62 3.37 23.92
N LYS A 161 23.28 3.68 22.79
CA LYS A 161 22.57 3.95 21.51
C LYS A 161 21.78 2.74 21.02
N LEU A 162 22.33 1.53 21.17
CA LEU A 162 21.65 0.29 20.80
C LEU A 162 20.41 0.07 21.64
N ASP A 163 20.47 0.30 22.95
CA ASP A 163 19.32 0.21 23.85
C ASP A 163 18.20 1.17 23.42
N LEU A 164 18.55 2.42 23.12
CA LEU A 164 17.59 3.39 22.58
C LEU A 164 17.00 2.93 21.24
N ALA A 165 17.83 2.45 20.31
CA ALA A 165 17.36 1.96 19.00
C ALA A 165 16.37 0.79 19.15
N ASN A 166 16.64 -0.14 20.06
CA ASN A 166 15.75 -1.25 20.38
C ASN A 166 14.41 -0.76 20.94
N GLU A 167 14.41 0.23 21.84
CA GLU A 167 13.18 0.80 22.39
C GLU A 167 12.33 1.50 21.32
N LEU A 168 12.97 2.21 20.38
CA LEU A 168 12.31 2.87 19.26
C LEU A 168 11.71 1.84 18.29
N GLN A 169 12.45 0.78 17.94
CA GLN A 169 11.96 -0.29 17.09
C GLN A 169 10.77 -1.02 17.75
N TYR A 170 10.87 -1.32 19.05
CA TYR A 170 9.76 -1.89 19.82
C TYR A 170 8.53 -0.98 19.83
N THR A 171 8.72 0.33 19.99
CA THR A 171 7.64 1.30 19.90
C THR A 171 7.02 1.31 18.50
N LEU A 172 7.82 1.27 17.44
CA LEU A 172 7.33 1.17 16.07
C LEU A 172 6.44 -0.07 15.87
N TYR A 173 6.84 -1.22 16.41
CA TYR A 173 6.00 -2.43 16.39
C TYR A 173 4.69 -2.26 17.18
N LYS A 174 4.69 -1.55 18.31
CA LYS A 174 3.45 -1.21 19.03
C LYS A 174 2.48 -0.39 18.19
N PHE A 175 2.98 0.56 17.41
CA PHE A 175 2.15 1.34 16.48
C PHE A 175 1.55 0.43 15.39
N LYS A 176 2.37 -0.43 14.76
CA LYS A 176 1.91 -1.43 13.77
C LYS A 176 0.83 -2.34 14.35
N ASN A 177 1.06 -2.88 15.54
CA ASN A 177 0.12 -3.77 16.23
C ASN A 177 -1.18 -3.06 16.61
N SER A 178 -1.12 -1.77 16.99
CA SER A 178 -2.34 -1.00 17.29
C SER A 178 -3.22 -0.86 16.04
N ILE A 179 -2.63 -0.60 14.87
CA ILE A 179 -3.36 -0.51 13.60
C ILE A 179 -3.91 -1.88 13.19
N ASN A 180 -3.12 -2.95 13.31
CA ASN A 180 -3.55 -4.30 12.96
C ASN A 180 -4.66 -4.82 13.89
N SER A 181 -4.54 -4.55 15.19
CA SER A 181 -5.59 -4.86 16.17
C SER A 181 -6.89 -4.15 15.84
N PHE A 182 -6.82 -2.87 15.43
CA PHE A 182 -8.01 -2.14 15.00
C PHE A 182 -8.64 -2.80 13.77
N ARG A 183 -7.84 -3.16 12.75
CA ARG A 183 -8.32 -3.84 11.54
C ARG A 183 -9.01 -5.17 11.85
N LEU A 184 -8.42 -5.98 12.72
CA LEU A 184 -9.01 -7.26 13.14
C LEU A 184 -10.33 -7.05 13.91
N HIS A 185 -10.39 -6.04 14.77
CA HIS A 185 -11.60 -5.74 15.54
C HIS A 185 -12.78 -5.34 14.62
N VAL A 186 -12.52 -4.54 13.58
CA VAL A 186 -13.55 -4.16 12.59
C VAL A 186 -14.12 -5.37 11.84
N LEU A 187 -13.32 -6.42 11.61
CA LEU A 187 -13.81 -7.64 10.95
C LEU A 187 -14.76 -8.46 11.83
N GLY A 188 -14.73 -8.28 13.16
CA GLY A 188 -15.52 -9.05 14.12
C GLY A 188 -16.70 -8.31 14.75
N VAL A 189 -16.89 -7.02 14.45
CA VAL A 189 -17.90 -6.16 15.10
C VAL A 189 -18.80 -5.51 14.06
N TYR A 190 -20.12 -5.66 14.25
CA TYR A 190 -21.14 -5.06 13.39
C TYR A 190 -21.65 -3.69 13.90
N ASN A 191 -21.29 -3.30 15.12
CA ASN A 191 -21.77 -2.06 15.75
C ASN A 191 -20.84 -0.86 15.45
N LEU A 192 -21.34 0.11 14.68
CA LEU A 192 -20.62 1.33 14.30
C LEU A 192 -20.22 2.23 15.49
N SER A 193 -20.97 2.17 16.60
CA SER A 193 -20.65 2.95 17.82
C SER A 193 -19.43 2.38 18.53
N GLU A 194 -19.37 1.05 18.68
CA GLU A 194 -18.23 0.34 19.29
C GLU A 194 -16.96 0.54 18.46
N ILE A 195 -17.06 0.46 17.13
CA ILE A 195 -15.93 0.74 16.23
C ILE A 195 -15.40 2.17 16.42
N SER A 196 -16.30 3.14 16.58
CA SER A 196 -15.93 4.55 16.80
C SER A 196 -15.24 4.77 18.15
N GLU A 197 -15.70 4.09 19.20
CA GLU A 197 -15.06 4.13 20.53
C GLU A 197 -13.68 3.46 20.52
N HIS A 198 -13.57 2.30 19.86
CA HIS A 198 -12.32 1.60 19.69
C HIS A 198 -11.30 2.42 18.90
N TYR A 199 -11.74 3.13 17.86
CA TYR A 199 -10.93 4.10 17.12
C TYR A 199 -10.38 5.18 18.06
N ASN A 200 -11.24 5.87 18.81
CA ASN A 200 -10.82 6.95 19.70
C ASN A 200 -9.82 6.47 20.76
N THR A 201 -10.06 5.29 21.33
CA THR A 201 -9.16 4.66 22.32
C THR A 201 -7.79 4.33 21.71
N THR A 202 -7.78 3.77 20.51
CA THR A 202 -6.54 3.41 19.78
C THR A 202 -5.73 4.65 19.45
N ILE A 203 -6.37 5.67 18.86
CA ILE A 203 -5.72 6.93 18.49
C ILE A 203 -5.22 7.70 19.72
N ALA A 204 -5.93 7.67 20.85
CA ALA A 204 -5.47 8.29 22.09
C ALA A 204 -4.21 7.60 22.67
N LYS A 205 -4.12 6.26 22.58
CA LYS A 205 -2.91 5.51 22.96
C LYS A 205 -1.72 5.88 22.06
N MET A 206 -1.94 5.93 20.74
CA MET A 206 -0.91 6.32 19.77
C MET A 206 -0.45 7.76 19.97
N LYS A 207 -1.36 8.70 20.27
CA LYS A 207 -1.03 10.10 20.57
C LYS A 207 -0.08 10.21 21.76
N ARG A 208 -0.39 9.52 22.86
CA ARG A 208 0.47 9.51 24.06
C ARG A 208 1.87 9.00 23.72
N LYS A 209 1.96 7.86 23.04
CA LYS A 209 3.26 7.31 22.62
C LYS A 209 4.01 8.19 21.62
N SER A 210 3.32 8.86 20.72
CA SER A 210 3.94 9.82 19.81
C SER A 210 4.50 11.04 20.54
N ASN A 211 3.91 11.44 21.68
CA ASN A 211 4.41 12.54 22.48
C ASN A 211 5.62 12.15 23.32
N ASP A 212 5.64 10.91 23.84
CA ASP A 212 6.81 10.33 24.54
C ASP A 212 8.07 10.41 23.65
N TRP A 213 7.90 10.24 22.33
CA TRP A 213 8.97 10.24 21.33
C TRP A 213 8.96 11.46 20.38
N LYS A 214 8.56 12.64 20.89
CA LYS A 214 8.37 13.86 20.07
C LYS A 214 9.59 14.31 19.26
N GLN A 215 10.80 13.97 19.71
CA GLN A 215 12.07 14.26 19.04
C GLN A 215 12.27 13.44 17.76
N PHE A 216 11.57 12.31 17.64
CA PHE A 216 11.58 11.43 16.49
C PHE A 216 10.32 11.67 15.65
N THR A 217 10.41 12.57 14.67
CA THR A 217 9.28 13.02 13.84
C THR A 217 8.46 11.87 13.23
N ARG A 218 9.09 10.72 12.95
CA ARG A 218 8.40 9.54 12.38
C ARG A 218 7.23 9.04 13.25
N PHE A 219 7.27 9.12 14.58
CA PHE A 219 6.12 8.70 15.38
C PHE A 219 4.93 9.65 15.26
N ARG A 220 5.19 10.96 15.10
CA ARG A 220 4.14 11.93 14.78
C ARG A 220 3.57 11.67 13.39
N LEU A 221 4.44 11.40 12.41
CA LEU A 221 4.04 11.02 11.06
C LEU A 221 3.07 9.82 11.08
N ILE A 222 3.46 8.74 11.76
CA ILE A 222 2.62 7.54 11.90
C ILE A 222 1.31 7.88 12.62
N TYR A 223 1.36 8.63 13.71
CA TYR A 223 0.16 9.01 14.45
C TYR A 223 -0.86 9.75 13.56
N HIS A 224 -0.41 10.75 12.81
CA HIS A 224 -1.28 11.51 11.92
C HIS A 224 -1.79 10.66 10.75
N TYR A 225 -0.92 9.82 10.17
CA TYR A 225 -1.30 8.85 9.14
C TYR A 225 -2.38 7.89 9.62
N ALA A 226 -2.18 7.22 10.76
CA ALA A 226 -3.14 6.26 11.29
C ALA A 226 -4.47 6.93 11.70
N SER A 227 -4.38 8.10 12.35
CA SER A 227 -5.56 8.87 12.75
C SER A 227 -6.44 9.23 11.55
N PHE A 228 -5.81 9.69 10.46
CA PHE A 228 -6.52 10.05 9.25
C PHE A 228 -6.98 8.82 8.46
N SER A 229 -6.08 7.91 8.11
CA SER A 229 -6.36 6.76 7.23
C SER A 229 -7.39 5.78 7.79
N ILE A 230 -7.47 5.64 9.12
CA ILE A 230 -8.53 4.84 9.75
C ILE A 230 -9.80 5.69 9.86
N GLY A 231 -9.69 6.90 10.42
CA GLY A 231 -10.85 7.75 10.70
C GLY A 231 -11.62 8.19 9.45
N SER A 232 -10.94 8.33 8.31
CA SER A 232 -11.52 8.70 7.02
C SER A 232 -12.49 7.66 6.46
N LYS A 233 -12.41 6.41 6.93
CA LYS A 233 -13.26 5.31 6.48
C LYS A 233 -14.51 5.16 7.35
N LEU A 234 -14.55 5.79 8.53
CA LEU A 234 -15.62 5.63 9.50
C LEU A 234 -16.58 6.83 9.43
N GLN A 235 -17.75 6.65 8.81
CA GLN A 235 -18.75 7.71 8.60
C GLN A 235 -19.07 8.49 9.89
N ASN A 236 -19.32 7.79 10.99
CA ASN A 236 -19.59 8.41 12.30
C ASN A 236 -18.43 9.29 12.79
N VAL A 237 -17.19 8.89 12.53
CA VAL A 237 -16.00 9.68 12.90
C VAL A 237 -15.84 10.87 11.96
N VAL A 238 -16.08 10.71 10.66
CA VAL A 238 -16.02 11.81 9.70
C VAL A 238 -17.07 12.88 10.01
N HIS A 239 -18.27 12.49 10.41
CA HIS A 239 -19.34 13.43 10.78
C HIS A 239 -19.05 14.12 12.11
N LYS A 240 -18.75 13.37 13.17
CA LYS A 240 -18.53 13.94 14.53
C LYS A 240 -17.19 14.67 14.68
N SER A 241 -16.13 14.15 14.07
CA SER A 241 -14.74 14.57 14.29
C SER A 241 -14.05 15.08 13.03
N GLY A 242 -14.81 15.47 12.00
CA GLY A 242 -14.24 15.84 10.70
C GLY A 242 -13.19 16.95 10.73
N ASN A 243 -13.34 17.95 11.60
CA ASN A 243 -12.33 19.01 11.79
C ASN A 243 -11.03 18.48 12.37
N ALA A 244 -11.10 17.48 13.26
CA ALA A 244 -9.92 16.81 13.79
C ALA A 244 -9.21 16.03 12.68
N LEU A 245 -9.95 15.30 11.85
CA LEU A 245 -9.39 14.59 10.69
C LEU A 245 -8.71 15.54 9.69
N THR A 246 -9.30 16.71 9.39
CA THR A 246 -8.64 17.71 8.55
C THR A 246 -7.32 18.19 9.17
N ARG A 247 -7.27 18.41 10.48
CA ARG A 247 -6.01 18.75 11.16
C ARG A 247 -4.98 17.64 11.08
N HIS A 248 -5.40 16.36 11.19
CA HIS A 248 -4.49 15.23 11.01
C HIS A 248 -3.96 15.17 9.57
N LEU A 249 -4.83 15.36 8.57
CA LEU A 249 -4.42 15.41 7.17
C LEU A 249 -3.43 16.53 6.90
N ASN A 250 -3.73 17.76 7.33
CA ASN A 250 -2.84 18.91 7.10
C ASN A 250 -1.48 18.71 7.76
N GLN A 251 -1.44 18.14 8.97
CA GLN A 251 -0.19 17.87 9.66
C GLN A 251 0.58 16.70 9.03
N LEU A 252 -0.12 15.69 8.51
CA LEU A 252 0.47 14.60 7.73
C LEU A 252 1.14 15.14 6.46
N GLU A 253 0.41 15.94 5.67
CA GLU A 253 0.92 16.55 4.44
C GLU A 253 2.12 17.47 4.72
N LYS A 254 2.06 18.26 5.80
CA LYS A 254 3.18 19.10 6.23
C LYS A 254 4.43 18.27 6.54
N ILE A 255 4.32 17.21 7.34
CA ILE A 255 5.46 16.37 7.69
C ILE A 255 6.03 15.67 6.46
N LEU A 256 5.18 15.17 5.56
CA LEU A 256 5.61 14.54 4.31
C LEU A 256 6.31 15.52 3.37
N ALA A 257 5.92 16.80 3.36
CA ALA A 257 6.60 17.83 2.59
C ALA A 257 7.98 18.18 3.19
N GLU A 258 8.08 18.24 4.53
CA GLU A 258 9.34 18.52 5.24
C GLU A 258 10.32 17.33 5.19
N HIS A 259 9.81 16.10 5.13
CA HIS A 259 10.58 14.86 5.16
C HIS A 259 10.11 13.85 4.09
N PRO A 260 10.36 14.12 2.79
CA PRO A 260 9.80 13.34 1.69
C PRO A 260 10.22 11.86 1.68
N GLU A 261 11.43 11.57 2.15
CA GLU A 261 12.00 10.21 2.15
C GLU A 261 11.80 9.47 3.48
N MET A 262 11.08 10.05 4.45
CA MET A 262 10.83 9.39 5.73
C MET A 262 9.80 8.27 5.57
N PRO A 263 10.12 7.01 5.98
CA PRO A 263 9.13 5.95 5.99
C PRO A 263 8.00 6.24 6.98
N ILE A 264 6.77 5.90 6.61
CA ILE A 264 5.63 5.98 7.53
C ILE A 264 5.66 4.75 8.45
N MET A 265 5.06 3.63 8.03
CA MET A 265 4.99 2.42 8.87
C MET A 265 6.19 1.51 8.65
N ASP A 266 6.47 1.17 7.40
CA ASP A 266 7.45 0.18 6.99
C ASP A 266 8.49 0.83 6.10
N TYR A 267 9.75 0.44 6.31
CA TYR A 267 10.84 0.80 5.43
C TYR A 267 11.10 -0.32 4.44
N ILE A 268 10.46 -0.21 3.28
CA ILE A 268 10.56 -1.15 2.16
C ILE A 268 10.89 -0.39 0.88
N THR A 269 11.37 -1.09 -0.15
CA THR A 269 11.55 -0.50 -1.48
C THR A 269 10.28 0.20 -1.93
N ASN A 270 10.38 1.44 -2.42
CA ASN A 270 9.24 2.26 -2.85
C ASN A 270 8.18 2.54 -1.77
N HIS A 271 8.53 2.46 -0.47
CA HIS A 271 7.59 2.71 0.63
C HIS A 271 6.75 3.99 0.46
N ARG A 272 7.37 5.06 -0.03
CA ARG A 272 6.73 6.36 -0.24
C ARG A 272 5.54 6.24 -1.20
N LEU A 273 5.72 5.54 -2.32
CA LEU A 273 4.67 5.35 -3.31
C LEU A 273 3.52 4.52 -2.73
N TYR A 274 3.80 3.44 -2.01
CA TYR A 274 2.75 2.64 -1.34
C TYR A 274 1.90 3.48 -0.39
N TYR A 275 2.52 4.33 0.44
CA TYR A 275 1.77 5.15 1.39
C TYR A 275 1.05 6.33 0.73
N LEU A 276 1.66 7.02 -0.24
CA LEU A 276 0.99 8.09 -0.99
C LEU A 276 -0.24 7.55 -1.73
N ASN A 277 -0.11 6.39 -2.37
CA ASN A 277 -1.21 5.68 -3.03
C ASN A 277 -2.37 5.42 -2.04
N SER A 278 -2.07 4.91 -0.84
CA SER A 278 -3.08 4.70 0.20
C SER A 278 -3.69 6.00 0.72
N ILE A 279 -2.89 7.06 0.90
CA ILE A 279 -3.36 8.37 1.36
C ILE A 279 -4.35 8.98 0.38
N LEU A 280 -4.09 8.89 -0.94
CA LEU A 280 -4.99 9.42 -1.97
C LEU A 280 -6.36 8.73 -1.95
N LEU A 281 -6.39 7.41 -1.82
CA LEU A 281 -7.65 6.67 -1.66
C LEU A 281 -8.38 7.05 -0.37
N ASN A 282 -7.66 7.17 0.75
CA ASN A 282 -8.27 7.58 2.02
C ASN A 282 -8.80 9.02 1.97
N LYS A 283 -8.13 9.94 1.24
CA LYS A 283 -8.64 11.29 0.96
C LYS A 283 -9.91 11.25 0.10
N ALA A 284 -9.94 10.40 -0.92
CA ALA A 284 -11.13 10.23 -1.75
C ALA A 284 -12.36 9.81 -0.92
N VAL A 285 -12.19 8.78 -0.07
CA VAL A 285 -13.25 8.29 0.83
C VAL A 285 -13.66 9.38 1.85
N TYR A 286 -12.69 10.07 2.46
CA TYR A 286 -12.98 11.17 3.39
C TYR A 286 -13.86 12.25 2.75
N TRP A 287 -13.53 12.69 1.52
CA TRP A 287 -14.30 13.71 0.83
C TRP A 287 -15.66 13.20 0.36
N TYR A 288 -15.76 11.93 -0.02
CA TYR A 288 -17.03 11.26 -0.33
C TYR A 288 -17.97 11.30 0.88
N GLN A 289 -17.49 10.87 2.05
CA GLN A 289 -18.26 10.88 3.30
C GLN A 289 -18.65 12.30 3.74
N LYS A 290 -17.85 13.32 3.39
CA LYS A 290 -18.19 14.74 3.58
C LYS A 290 -19.16 15.31 2.53
N GLY A 291 -19.64 14.51 1.57
CA GLY A 291 -20.51 14.96 0.47
C GLY A 291 -19.81 15.84 -0.56
N LYS A 292 -18.47 15.91 -0.56
CA LYS A 292 -17.68 16.72 -1.50
C LYS A 292 -17.22 15.85 -2.67
N THR A 293 -18.17 15.36 -3.45
CA THR A 293 -17.95 14.35 -4.51
C THR A 293 -16.93 14.79 -5.57
N LYS A 294 -16.91 16.08 -5.96
CA LYS A 294 -15.87 16.61 -6.88
C LYS A 294 -14.46 16.51 -6.31
N LYS A 295 -14.27 16.81 -5.01
CA LYS A 295 -12.96 16.69 -4.34
C LYS A 295 -12.56 15.23 -4.16
N SER A 296 -13.54 14.37 -3.90
CA SER A 296 -13.35 12.93 -3.83
C SER A 296 -12.81 12.38 -5.15
N TYR A 297 -13.46 12.71 -6.27
CA TYR A 297 -13.03 12.29 -7.59
C TYR A 297 -11.67 12.86 -8.00
N GLN A 298 -11.37 14.11 -7.65
CA GLN A 298 -10.03 14.66 -7.90
C GLN A 298 -8.93 13.81 -7.22
N CYS A 299 -9.18 13.28 -6.02
CA CYS A 299 -8.21 12.40 -5.35
C CYS A 299 -8.04 11.06 -6.10
N ILE A 300 -9.06 10.59 -6.83
CA ILE A 300 -8.97 9.40 -7.70
C ILE A 300 -8.12 9.72 -8.95
N LEU A 301 -8.28 10.91 -9.54
CA LEU A 301 -7.44 11.34 -10.67
C LEU A 301 -5.97 11.51 -10.25
N ASP A 302 -5.73 12.07 -9.07
CA ASP A 302 -4.38 12.20 -8.50
C ASP A 302 -3.78 10.80 -8.22
N TYR A 303 -4.61 9.84 -7.78
CA TYR A 303 -4.22 8.43 -7.62
C TYR A 303 -3.81 7.80 -8.95
N GLU A 304 -4.59 7.99 -10.02
CA GLU A 304 -4.24 7.48 -11.35
C GLU A 304 -2.97 8.13 -11.90
N THR A 305 -2.80 9.43 -11.69
CA THR A 305 -1.61 10.18 -12.11
C THR A 305 -0.35 9.62 -11.43
N LEU A 306 -0.40 9.44 -10.11
CA LEU A 306 0.71 8.85 -9.36
C LEU A 306 1.12 7.48 -9.90
N ARG A 307 0.15 6.63 -10.28
CA ARG A 307 0.43 5.30 -10.82
C ARG A 307 0.94 5.33 -12.26
N ALA A 308 0.50 6.31 -13.05
CA ALA A 308 0.98 6.51 -14.41
C ALA A 308 2.42 7.05 -14.48
N GLU A 309 2.86 7.78 -13.45
CA GLU A 309 4.24 8.29 -13.33
C GLU A 309 5.27 7.18 -13.02
N VAL A 310 4.84 6.07 -12.44
CA VAL A 310 5.72 4.93 -12.04
C VAL A 310 5.15 3.57 -12.47
N PRO A 311 4.96 3.33 -13.78
CA PRO A 311 4.30 2.13 -14.29
C PRO A 311 5.07 0.83 -14.00
N GLU A 312 6.39 0.91 -13.77
CA GLU A 312 7.25 -0.23 -13.45
C GLU A 312 7.07 -0.76 -12.02
N ILE A 313 6.40 -0.01 -11.14
CA ILE A 313 6.19 -0.39 -9.75
C ILE A 313 4.79 -1.01 -9.59
N ALA A 314 4.75 -2.32 -9.38
CA ALA A 314 3.53 -3.03 -9.04
C ALA A 314 3.05 -2.64 -7.63
N LEU A 315 2.05 -1.76 -7.57
CA LEU A 315 1.34 -1.43 -6.34
C LEU A 315 0.21 -2.45 -6.12
N PRO A 316 0.12 -3.11 -4.94
CA PRO A 316 -0.91 -4.09 -4.67
C PRO A 316 -2.26 -3.40 -4.71
N GLU A 317 -3.19 -4.04 -5.40
CA GLU A 317 -4.60 -3.67 -5.39
C GLU A 317 -5.34 -4.67 -4.50
N SER A 318 -6.30 -4.15 -3.74
CA SER A 318 -7.21 -4.98 -2.96
C SER A 318 -8.66 -4.72 -3.38
N GLY A 319 -9.55 -5.69 -3.19
CA GLY A 319 -10.99 -5.51 -3.43
C GLY A 319 -11.55 -4.25 -2.76
N PRO A 320 -11.24 -3.98 -1.48
CA PRO A 320 -11.64 -2.75 -0.81
C PRO A 320 -11.13 -1.46 -1.49
N ASP A 321 -9.98 -1.48 -2.17
CA ASP A 321 -9.52 -0.30 -2.92
C ASP A 321 -10.42 -0.07 -4.14
N PHE A 322 -10.77 -1.12 -4.88
CA PHE A 322 -11.74 -1.03 -5.97
C PHE A 322 -13.10 -0.54 -5.49
N ASP A 323 -13.61 -1.10 -4.40
CA ASP A 323 -14.90 -0.70 -3.81
C ASP A 323 -14.93 0.80 -3.50
N ASN A 324 -13.88 1.31 -2.84
CA ASN A 324 -13.76 2.72 -2.51
C ASN A 324 -13.69 3.60 -3.77
N ILE A 325 -12.91 3.22 -4.78
CA ILE A 325 -12.78 3.97 -6.03
C ILE A 325 -14.13 4.01 -6.75
N LEU A 326 -14.81 2.86 -6.88
CA LEU A 326 -16.07 2.73 -7.59
C LEU A 326 -17.18 3.54 -6.93
N LEU A 327 -17.28 3.50 -5.59
CA LEU A 327 -18.22 4.34 -4.84
C LEU A 327 -17.95 5.83 -5.04
N CYS A 328 -16.68 6.25 -5.02
CA CYS A 328 -16.31 7.65 -5.24
C CYS A 328 -16.66 8.11 -6.66
N CYS A 329 -16.38 7.29 -7.69
CA CYS A 329 -16.71 7.59 -9.08
C CYS A 329 -18.24 7.64 -9.31
N TRP A 330 -18.96 6.68 -8.72
CA TRP A 330 -20.41 6.63 -8.78
C TRP A 330 -21.06 7.88 -8.18
N ALA A 331 -20.66 8.27 -6.98
CA ALA A 331 -21.17 9.47 -6.31
C ALA A 331 -20.77 10.78 -7.04
N ALA A 332 -19.63 10.79 -7.71
CA ALA A 332 -19.18 11.91 -8.53
C ALA A 332 -19.90 12.00 -9.89
N LYS A 333 -20.71 11.00 -10.26
CA LYS A 333 -21.37 10.89 -11.56
C LYS A 333 -20.39 10.76 -12.73
N GLU A 334 -19.27 10.08 -12.51
CA GLU A 334 -18.21 9.84 -13.51
C GLU A 334 -18.36 8.45 -14.15
N TYR A 335 -19.41 8.32 -14.98
CA TYR A 335 -19.84 7.05 -15.59
C TYR A 335 -18.73 6.28 -16.33
N LYS A 336 -17.97 6.97 -17.19
CA LYS A 336 -16.92 6.33 -18.00
C LYS A 336 -15.82 5.74 -17.12
N THR A 337 -15.38 6.49 -16.10
CA THR A 337 -14.37 6.03 -15.14
C THR A 337 -14.90 4.88 -14.29
N MET A 338 -16.16 4.94 -13.86
CA MET A 338 -16.82 3.85 -13.13
C MET A 338 -16.81 2.54 -13.93
N LEU A 339 -17.18 2.58 -15.23
CA LEU A 339 -17.12 1.40 -16.09
C LEU A 339 -15.70 0.87 -16.28
N ALA A 340 -14.71 1.75 -16.47
CA ALA A 340 -13.31 1.35 -16.62
C ALA A 340 -12.80 0.62 -15.36
N TYR A 341 -13.07 1.15 -14.17
CA TYR A 341 -12.71 0.48 -12.91
C TYR A 341 -13.51 -0.80 -12.65
N THR A 342 -14.75 -0.87 -13.12
CA THR A 342 -15.57 -2.08 -12.99
C THR A 342 -15.00 -3.21 -13.84
N GLN A 343 -14.48 -2.87 -15.03
CA GLN A 343 -13.76 -3.81 -15.89
C GLN A 343 -12.43 -4.26 -15.27
N LYS A 344 -11.66 -3.34 -14.68
CA LYS A 344 -10.45 -3.70 -13.91
C LYS A 344 -10.78 -4.63 -12.73
N LEU A 345 -11.86 -4.36 -11.98
CA LEU A 345 -12.31 -5.22 -10.89
C LEU A 345 -12.70 -6.62 -11.39
N LYS A 346 -13.38 -6.71 -12.55
CA LYS A 346 -13.71 -7.99 -13.18
C LYS A 346 -12.45 -8.80 -13.47
N GLU A 347 -11.45 -8.20 -14.08
CA GLU A 347 -10.16 -8.84 -14.39
C GLU A 347 -9.43 -9.29 -13.11
N PHE A 348 -9.44 -8.43 -12.08
CA PHE A 348 -8.89 -8.74 -10.77
C PHE A 348 -9.60 -9.92 -10.10
N GLN A 349 -10.94 -9.95 -10.09
CA GLN A 349 -11.71 -11.04 -9.48
C GLN A 349 -11.57 -12.37 -10.24
N ILE A 350 -11.49 -12.34 -11.57
CA ILE A 350 -11.26 -13.55 -12.39
C ILE A 350 -9.88 -14.13 -12.12
N SER A 351 -8.86 -13.29 -11.98
CA SER A 351 -7.49 -13.73 -11.69
C SER A 351 -7.29 -14.17 -10.23
N ASN A 352 -8.20 -13.79 -9.32
CA ASN A 352 -8.10 -14.07 -7.88
C ASN A 352 -9.33 -14.83 -7.34
N VAL A 353 -9.45 -16.11 -7.71
CA VAL A 353 -10.59 -17.00 -7.40
C VAL A 353 -10.88 -17.17 -5.89
N ALA A 354 -9.94 -16.81 -5.01
CA ALA A 354 -10.10 -16.87 -3.56
C ALA A 354 -11.01 -15.77 -2.97
N LEU A 355 -11.44 -14.78 -3.76
CA LEU A 355 -12.18 -13.59 -3.29
C LEU A 355 -13.71 -13.75 -3.31
N LYS A 356 -14.24 -14.94 -2.99
CA LYS A 356 -15.68 -15.25 -3.08
C LYS A 356 -16.58 -14.40 -2.18
N THR A 357 -16.03 -13.71 -1.18
CA THR A 357 -16.78 -12.89 -0.20
C THR A 357 -16.84 -11.40 -0.53
N GLN A 358 -16.21 -10.95 -1.63
CA GLN A 358 -16.23 -9.55 -2.03
C GLN A 358 -17.45 -9.19 -2.88
N ILE A 359 -17.79 -7.90 -2.96
CA ILE A 359 -18.87 -7.41 -3.83
C ILE A 359 -18.48 -7.72 -5.29
N PRO A 360 -19.30 -8.49 -6.04
CA PRO A 360 -18.97 -8.84 -7.41
C PRO A 360 -18.98 -7.64 -8.35
N TYR A 361 -18.10 -7.63 -9.35
CA TYR A 361 -18.00 -6.55 -10.34
C TYR A 361 -19.34 -6.20 -11.00
N PHE A 362 -20.22 -7.18 -11.24
CA PHE A 362 -21.49 -6.96 -11.92
C PHE A 362 -22.47 -6.14 -11.07
N VAL A 363 -22.30 -6.09 -9.75
CA VAL A 363 -23.09 -5.21 -8.87
C VAL A 363 -22.75 -3.75 -9.15
N TYR A 364 -21.47 -3.44 -9.33
CA TYR A 364 -21.05 -2.11 -9.78
C TYR A 364 -21.48 -1.82 -11.22
N GLN A 365 -21.56 -2.82 -12.09
CA GLN A 365 -22.20 -2.65 -13.40
C GLN A 365 -23.67 -2.24 -13.22
N LEU A 366 -24.45 -2.93 -12.38
CA LEU A 366 -25.84 -2.51 -12.10
C LEU A 366 -25.90 -1.06 -11.59
N LEU A 367 -25.04 -0.69 -10.63
CA LEU A 367 -24.97 0.68 -10.11
C LEU A 367 -24.65 1.72 -11.20
N ALA A 368 -23.80 1.39 -12.17
CA ALA A 368 -23.46 2.25 -13.29
C ALA A 368 -24.63 2.50 -14.27
N TYR A 369 -25.65 1.63 -14.26
CA TYR A 369 -26.82 1.72 -15.14
C TYR A 369 -28.15 1.86 -14.37
N THR A 370 -28.08 2.33 -13.12
CA THR A 370 -29.24 2.63 -12.27
C THR A 370 -29.31 4.13 -11.95
N GLY A 371 -29.99 4.52 -10.87
CA GLY A 371 -30.60 5.84 -10.66
C GLY A 371 -29.72 7.07 -10.88
N LEU A 372 -28.39 6.99 -10.74
CA LEU A 372 -27.49 8.14 -11.00
C LEU A 372 -27.18 8.38 -12.49
N TYR A 373 -27.35 7.36 -13.35
CA TYR A 373 -27.08 7.40 -14.79
C TYR A 373 -28.26 6.90 -15.64
N PRO A 374 -29.49 7.40 -15.41
CA PRO A 374 -30.70 6.77 -15.94
C PRO A 374 -30.83 6.81 -17.48
N LYS A 375 -29.99 7.61 -18.16
CA LYS A 375 -29.97 7.75 -19.62
C LYS A 375 -29.08 6.72 -20.31
N GLU A 376 -28.10 6.17 -19.61
CA GLU A 376 -27.19 5.17 -20.17
C GLU A 376 -27.87 3.79 -20.16
N LYS A 377 -27.82 3.07 -21.27
CA LYS A 377 -28.43 1.74 -21.39
C LYS A 377 -27.36 0.67 -21.51
N HIS A 378 -27.50 -0.39 -20.73
CA HIS A 378 -26.63 -1.55 -20.77
C HIS A 378 -26.89 -2.31 -22.08
N PRO A 379 -25.85 -2.77 -22.80
CA PRO A 379 -26.02 -3.43 -24.09
C PRO A 379 -26.73 -4.80 -23.99
N ASN A 380 -26.63 -5.48 -22.84
CA ASN A 380 -27.29 -6.76 -22.60
C ASN A 380 -27.92 -6.82 -21.20
N PRO A 381 -29.05 -6.13 -20.97
CA PRO A 381 -29.64 -6.00 -19.63
C PRO A 381 -30.13 -7.35 -19.10
N SER A 382 -30.72 -8.20 -19.95
CA SER A 382 -31.23 -9.52 -19.54
C SER A 382 -30.12 -10.44 -19.01
N GLN A 383 -28.95 -10.45 -19.65
CA GLN A 383 -27.81 -11.24 -19.18
C GLN A 383 -27.31 -10.75 -17.81
N LEU A 384 -27.21 -9.43 -17.63
CA LEU A 384 -26.77 -8.85 -16.36
C LEU A 384 -27.75 -9.20 -15.22
N THR A 385 -29.06 -9.11 -15.49
CA THR A 385 -30.10 -9.50 -14.52
C THR A 385 -29.99 -10.97 -14.12
N LEU A 386 -29.81 -11.89 -15.08
CA LEU A 386 -29.66 -13.32 -14.80
C LEU A 386 -28.43 -13.63 -13.94
N VAL A 387 -27.30 -12.97 -14.21
CA VAL A 387 -26.08 -13.15 -13.40
C VAL A 387 -26.30 -12.67 -11.97
N ALA A 388 -26.97 -11.53 -11.78
CA ALA A 388 -27.24 -10.96 -10.47
C ALA A 388 -28.20 -11.83 -9.64
N GLU A 389 -29.26 -12.35 -10.25
CA GLU A 389 -30.18 -13.26 -9.54
C GLU A 389 -29.53 -14.56 -9.10
N LYS A 390 -28.72 -15.17 -9.96
CA LYS A 390 -27.98 -16.39 -9.61
C LYS A 390 -27.03 -16.16 -8.42
N PHE A 391 -26.45 -14.96 -8.33
CA PHE A 391 -25.68 -14.58 -7.16
C PHE A 391 -26.54 -14.49 -5.91
N LEU A 392 -27.67 -13.76 -5.99
CA LEU A 392 -28.61 -13.59 -4.87
C LEU A 392 -29.15 -14.91 -4.31
N GLU A 393 -29.30 -15.96 -5.13
CA GLU A 393 -29.69 -17.31 -4.66
C GLU A 393 -28.72 -17.93 -3.63
N THR A 394 -27.47 -17.47 -3.60
CA THR A 394 -26.42 -18.01 -2.73
C THR A 394 -25.69 -16.95 -1.91
N ALA A 395 -26.14 -15.69 -2.00
CA ALA A 395 -25.51 -14.58 -1.30
C ALA A 395 -25.84 -14.62 0.19
N ALA A 396 -24.91 -14.13 1.02
CA ALA A 396 -25.19 -13.91 2.43
C ALA A 396 -26.15 -12.73 2.62
N GLU A 397 -26.87 -12.69 3.74
CA GLU A 397 -27.82 -11.61 4.11
C GLU A 397 -27.19 -10.21 4.04
N SER A 398 -25.86 -10.10 4.23
CA SER A 398 -25.13 -8.83 4.07
C SER A 398 -25.21 -8.23 2.65
N PHE A 399 -25.73 -8.96 1.66
CA PHE A 399 -25.94 -8.52 0.29
C PHE A 399 -27.42 -8.22 -0.03
N ASP A 400 -28.32 -8.16 0.95
CA ASP A 400 -29.75 -7.92 0.70
C ASP A 400 -30.03 -6.58 -0.01
N TRP A 401 -29.17 -5.58 0.18
CA TRP A 401 -29.24 -4.31 -0.54
C TRP A 401 -29.12 -4.46 -2.07
N VAL A 402 -28.52 -5.55 -2.57
CA VAL A 402 -28.40 -5.85 -4.01
C VAL A 402 -29.77 -6.12 -4.64
N TYR A 403 -30.76 -6.60 -3.88
CA TYR A 403 -32.15 -6.70 -4.35
C TYR A 403 -32.71 -5.33 -4.73
N GLY A 404 -32.40 -4.28 -3.95
CA GLY A 404 -32.82 -2.91 -4.22
C GLY A 404 -32.22 -2.36 -5.52
N VAL A 405 -30.92 -2.61 -5.72
CA VAL A 405 -30.20 -2.18 -6.94
C VAL A 405 -30.73 -2.91 -8.17
N LEU A 406 -30.89 -4.23 -8.09
CA LEU A 406 -31.40 -5.04 -9.20
C LEU A 406 -32.88 -4.73 -9.51
N GLY A 407 -33.70 -4.51 -8.49
CA GLY A 407 -35.09 -4.09 -8.65
C GLY A 407 -35.16 -2.76 -9.40
N THR A 408 -34.39 -1.77 -8.96
CA THR A 408 -34.27 -0.48 -9.65
C THR A 408 -33.79 -0.63 -11.09
N PHE A 409 -32.82 -1.50 -11.35
CA PHE A 409 -32.35 -1.79 -12.70
C PHE A 409 -33.48 -2.37 -13.56
N THR A 410 -34.16 -3.43 -13.12
CA THR A 410 -35.26 -4.05 -13.88
C THR A 410 -36.43 -3.08 -14.14
N MET A 411 -36.74 -2.19 -13.19
CA MET A 411 -37.71 -1.10 -13.37
C MET A 411 -37.35 -0.20 -14.56
N LEU A 412 -36.07 0.19 -14.70
CA LEU A 412 -35.58 1.06 -15.78
C LEU A 412 -35.65 0.43 -17.18
N TYR A 413 -35.79 -0.90 -17.26
CA TYR A 413 -35.98 -1.63 -18.51
C TYR A 413 -37.43 -2.09 -18.71
N GLY A 414 -38.36 -1.64 -17.87
CA GLY A 414 -39.80 -1.92 -18.02
C GLY A 414 -40.25 -3.29 -17.54
N ASP A 415 -39.38 -4.06 -16.87
CA ASP A 415 -39.75 -5.36 -16.28
C ASP A 415 -40.33 -5.15 -14.86
N TYR A 416 -41.50 -4.50 -14.80
CA TYR A 416 -42.12 -4.07 -13.55
C TYR A 416 -42.50 -5.24 -12.63
N LYS A 417 -42.96 -6.36 -13.21
CA LYS A 417 -43.28 -7.57 -12.44
C LYS A 417 -42.06 -8.11 -11.69
N ARG A 418 -40.91 -8.16 -12.36
CA ARG A 418 -39.65 -8.62 -11.75
C ARG A 418 -39.12 -7.59 -10.76
N SER A 419 -39.18 -6.32 -11.11
CA SER A 419 -38.82 -5.21 -10.21
C SER A 419 -39.59 -5.28 -8.90
N ARG A 420 -40.91 -5.48 -8.96
CA ARG A 420 -41.77 -5.58 -7.78
C ARG A 420 -41.31 -6.70 -6.85
N LYS A 421 -41.11 -7.91 -7.39
CA LYS A 421 -40.63 -9.07 -6.62
C LYS A 421 -39.31 -8.79 -5.88
N LEU A 422 -38.41 -8.05 -6.51
CA LEU A 422 -37.10 -7.71 -5.94
C LEU A 422 -37.20 -6.58 -4.89
N LEU A 423 -37.97 -5.53 -5.18
CA LEU A 423 -38.15 -4.39 -4.28
C LEU A 423 -39.02 -4.70 -3.05
N GLU A 424 -39.86 -5.74 -3.14
CA GLU A 424 -40.66 -6.25 -2.02
C GLU A 424 -39.92 -7.29 -1.16
N HIS A 425 -38.61 -7.47 -1.36
CA HIS A 425 -37.82 -8.40 -0.54
C HIS A 425 -37.90 -8.00 0.95
N PRO A 426 -38.33 -8.90 1.87
CA PRO A 426 -38.67 -8.50 3.24
C PRO A 426 -37.54 -7.82 4.04
N PRO A 427 -36.28 -8.28 3.97
CA PRO A 427 -35.15 -7.57 4.60
C PRO A 427 -35.01 -6.13 4.12
N LEU A 428 -35.14 -5.89 2.80
CA LEU A 428 -35.05 -4.56 2.20
C LEU A 428 -36.18 -3.64 2.69
N ILE A 429 -37.42 -4.14 2.76
CA ILE A 429 -38.55 -3.39 3.32
C ILE A 429 -38.29 -3.01 4.78
N THR A 430 -37.78 -3.97 5.56
CA THR A 430 -37.50 -3.78 6.99
C THR A 430 -36.45 -2.68 7.19
N GLU A 431 -35.39 -2.67 6.39
CA GLU A 431 -34.36 -1.64 6.40
C GLU A 431 -34.95 -0.24 6.11
N TYR A 432 -35.79 -0.13 5.08
CA TYR A 432 -36.45 1.15 4.76
C TYR A 432 -37.37 1.64 5.88
N GLN A 433 -38.09 0.75 6.56
CA GLN A 433 -39.02 1.10 7.64
C GLN A 433 -38.31 1.54 8.93
N GLN A 434 -37.12 1.01 9.19
CA GLN A 434 -36.33 1.36 10.37
C GLN A 434 -35.63 2.72 10.24
N ALA A 435 -35.40 3.19 9.01
CA ALA A 435 -34.67 4.41 8.72
C ALA A 435 -35.61 5.64 8.63
N GLU A 436 -35.51 6.55 9.61
CA GLU A 436 -36.28 7.80 9.61
C GLU A 436 -35.96 8.63 8.36
N TYR A 437 -36.99 9.18 7.71
CA TYR A 437 -36.88 9.93 6.45
C TYR A 437 -36.30 9.14 5.27
N ASN A 438 -36.32 7.81 5.31
CA ASN A 438 -36.06 7.00 4.14
C ASN A 438 -37.34 6.84 3.30
N ILE A 439 -37.20 6.60 1.99
CA ILE A 439 -38.33 6.44 1.06
C ILE A 439 -38.07 5.18 0.22
N PRO A 440 -38.84 4.11 0.38
CA PRO A 440 -38.68 2.90 -0.42
C PRO A 440 -38.79 3.17 -1.93
N THR A 441 -37.92 2.58 -2.75
CA THR A 441 -38.05 2.64 -4.22
C THR A 441 -39.39 2.09 -4.71
N ILE A 442 -40.02 1.18 -3.96
CA ILE A 442 -41.34 0.63 -4.32
C ILE A 442 -42.42 1.72 -4.42
N GLU A 443 -42.33 2.82 -3.67
CA GLU A 443 -43.28 3.94 -3.80
C GLU A 443 -43.23 4.58 -5.20
N LEU A 444 -42.05 4.59 -5.85
CA LEU A 444 -41.93 5.04 -7.23
C LEU A 444 -42.51 4.02 -8.21
N LEU A 445 -42.26 2.72 -7.98
CA LEU A 445 -42.82 1.67 -8.84
C LEU A 445 -44.35 1.69 -8.81
N ASP A 446 -44.96 1.87 -7.63
CA ASP A 446 -46.42 1.98 -7.47
C ASP A 446 -46.99 3.12 -8.33
N ALA A 447 -46.33 4.28 -8.33
CA ALA A 447 -46.76 5.44 -9.12
C ALA A 447 -46.59 5.21 -10.64
N ILE A 448 -45.53 4.51 -11.05
CA ILE A 448 -45.26 4.17 -12.46
C ILE A 448 -46.30 3.16 -12.97
N GLU A 449 -46.54 2.06 -12.25
CA GLU A 449 -47.50 1.04 -12.66
C GLU A 449 -48.94 1.57 -12.69
N ALA A 450 -49.27 2.53 -11.81
CA ALA A 450 -50.55 3.23 -11.82
C ALA A 450 -50.67 4.31 -12.93
N ASN A 451 -49.61 4.59 -13.69
CA ASN A 451 -49.51 5.72 -14.63
C ASN A 451 -49.91 7.06 -13.99
N ASN A 452 -49.52 7.29 -12.73
CA ASN A 452 -49.97 8.43 -11.94
C ASN A 452 -48.87 9.51 -11.82
N TYR A 453 -48.85 10.45 -12.78
CA TYR A 453 -47.88 11.55 -12.80
C TYR A 453 -47.93 12.45 -11.56
N GLU A 454 -49.12 12.72 -11.01
CA GLU A 454 -49.28 13.51 -9.78
C GLU A 454 -48.63 12.83 -8.57
N ALA A 455 -48.71 11.50 -8.50
CA ALA A 455 -48.01 10.73 -7.47
C ALA A 455 -46.48 10.86 -7.61
N ILE A 456 -45.93 10.81 -8.83
CA ILE A 456 -44.48 10.99 -9.06
C ILE A 456 -44.04 12.43 -8.68
N ILE A 457 -44.84 13.45 -8.99
CA ILE A 457 -44.57 14.85 -8.57
C ILE A 457 -44.59 14.96 -7.05
N THR A 458 -45.58 14.35 -6.39
CA THR A 458 -45.70 14.34 -4.93
C THR A 458 -44.51 13.64 -4.27
N LEU A 459 -44.09 12.50 -4.82
CA LEU A 459 -42.91 11.76 -4.38
C LEU A 459 -41.64 12.62 -4.52
N THR A 460 -41.47 13.33 -5.64
CA THR A 460 -40.34 14.26 -5.85
C THR A 460 -40.29 15.35 -4.78
N ARG A 461 -41.45 15.91 -4.39
CA ARG A 461 -41.54 16.90 -3.31
C ARG A 461 -41.17 16.29 -1.95
N LYS A 462 -41.66 15.08 -1.66
CA LYS A 462 -41.34 14.31 -0.43
C LYS A 462 -39.83 14.04 -0.32
N ILE A 463 -39.19 13.60 -1.40
CA ILE A 463 -37.74 13.38 -1.48
C ILE A 463 -36.97 14.65 -1.11
N ARG A 464 -37.31 15.79 -1.74
CA ARG A 464 -36.63 17.07 -1.45
C ARG A 464 -36.81 17.53 -0.01
N LEU A 465 -37.96 17.26 0.60
CA LEU A 465 -38.20 17.56 2.01
C LEU A 465 -37.33 16.68 2.92
N PHE A 466 -37.27 15.37 2.64
CA PHE A 466 -36.54 14.41 3.46
C PHE A 466 -35.03 14.60 3.36
N LYS A 467 -34.50 14.92 2.18
CA LYS A 467 -33.08 15.31 2.01
C LYS A 467 -32.67 16.51 2.86
N LYS A 468 -33.57 17.45 3.15
CA LYS A 468 -33.27 18.61 4.02
C LYS A 468 -33.25 18.25 5.50
N LYS A 469 -33.93 17.17 5.90
CA LYS A 469 -34.08 16.73 7.29
C LYS A 469 -33.07 15.65 7.68
N ASN A 470 -32.54 14.93 6.70
CA ASN A 470 -31.65 13.79 6.93
C ASN A 470 -30.17 14.20 6.92
N THR A 471 -29.37 13.57 7.78
CA THR A 471 -27.91 13.73 7.86
C THR A 471 -27.15 12.44 7.55
N ASP A 472 -27.84 11.30 7.43
CA ASP A 472 -27.26 10.02 7.06
C ASP A 472 -26.86 10.02 5.58
N ARG A 473 -25.60 9.66 5.28
CA ARG A 473 -25.10 9.70 3.91
C ARG A 473 -25.69 8.61 3.04
N ASP A 474 -25.98 7.44 3.59
CA ASP A 474 -26.51 6.32 2.82
C ASP A 474 -27.94 6.64 2.38
N ILE A 475 -28.76 7.16 3.31
CA ILE A 475 -30.12 7.63 3.00
C ILE A 475 -30.07 8.82 2.02
N LEU A 476 -29.18 9.79 2.23
CA LEU A 476 -29.07 10.93 1.31
C LEU A 476 -28.69 10.50 -0.12
N THR A 477 -27.82 9.50 -0.25
CA THR A 477 -27.40 8.97 -1.55
C THR A 477 -28.56 8.24 -2.25
N HIS A 478 -29.28 7.39 -1.52
CA HIS A 478 -30.50 6.76 -2.00
C HIS A 478 -31.57 7.78 -2.43
N LEU A 479 -31.79 8.83 -1.65
CA LEU A 479 -32.72 9.90 -2.01
C LEU A 479 -32.24 10.72 -3.23
N GLU A 480 -30.93 10.86 -3.44
CA GLU A 480 -30.37 11.45 -4.67
C GLU A 480 -30.64 10.58 -5.90
N GLU A 481 -30.53 9.26 -5.78
CA GLU A 481 -30.90 8.30 -6.83
C GLU A 481 -32.39 8.35 -7.13
N LEU A 482 -33.25 8.29 -6.11
CA LEU A 482 -34.69 8.31 -6.27
C LEU A 482 -35.18 9.62 -6.90
N GLU A 483 -34.55 10.76 -6.56
CA GLU A 483 -34.82 12.05 -7.23
C GLU A 483 -34.43 12.04 -8.71
N MET A 484 -33.37 11.33 -9.08
CA MET A 484 -32.96 11.20 -10.50
C MET A 484 -33.89 10.25 -11.27
N LEU A 485 -34.31 9.15 -10.63
CA LEU A 485 -35.27 8.21 -11.20
C LEU A 485 -36.64 8.86 -11.44
N THR A 486 -37.19 9.57 -10.45
CA THR A 486 -38.46 10.30 -10.61
C THR A 486 -38.43 11.26 -11.79
N LYS A 487 -37.30 11.97 -12.02
CA LYS A 487 -37.11 12.85 -13.18
C LYS A 487 -37.03 12.13 -14.53
N LEU A 488 -36.74 10.83 -14.56
CA LEU A 488 -36.73 10.04 -15.80
C LEU A 488 -38.15 9.64 -16.20
N PHE A 489 -39.01 9.38 -15.21
CA PHE A 489 -40.39 8.91 -15.41
C PHE A 489 -41.42 10.05 -15.45
N LEU A 490 -41.01 11.28 -15.14
CA LEU A 490 -41.70 12.53 -15.47
C LEU A 490 -41.30 12.97 -16.88
#